data_AF-A0A7K1FH60-F1
#
_entry.id   AF-A0A7K1FH60-F1
#
_cell.length_a   1.000
_cell.length_b   1.000
_cell.length_c   1.000
_cell.angle_alpha   90.00
_cell.angle_beta   90.00
_cell.angle_gamma   90.00
#
_symmetry.space_group_name_H-M   'P 1'
#
loop_
_entity.id
_entity.type
_entity.pdbx_description
1 polymer ?
#
loop_
_entity_poly.entity_id
_entity_poly.type
_entity_poly.pdbx_seq_one_letter_code
_entity_poly.pdbx_strand_id
1 'polypeptide(L)'
;MHLDFTGAGYDLPAVSDSNDVLIGVVATFRLYVAGRLIVSEPEFTIVELRTELLRWLADPSGDFEFLTVEHDEPGLVWIRRQPSGQWRVGSIWQSEIGSEELGFEAVSEACSAFAAAVESWVFGHLGIQL
;
A
#
# COMPACT_ATOMS: atom_id res chain seq x y z
N MET A 1 -10.36 -6.23 4.06
CA MET A 1 -8.91 -6.43 3.91
C MET A 1 -8.20 -5.67 5.03
N HIS A 2 -6.90 -5.89 5.22
CA HIS A 2 -6.09 -5.13 6.17
C HIS A 2 -4.69 -4.94 5.59
N LEU A 3 -4.17 -3.72 5.66
CA LEU A 3 -2.81 -3.36 5.29
C LEU A 3 -2.12 -2.86 6.56
N ASP A 4 -0.93 -3.39 6.86
CA ASP A 4 -0.11 -2.91 7.96
C ASP A 4 1.35 -2.78 7.56
N PHE A 5 2.12 -2.15 8.44
CA PHE A 5 3.56 -2.11 8.34
C PHE A 5 4.21 -2.17 9.72
N THR A 6 5.42 -2.73 9.77
CA THR A 6 6.23 -2.81 10.99
C THR A 6 7.69 -2.55 10.70
N GLY A 7 8.45 -2.10 11.71
CA GLY A 7 9.88 -1.83 11.55
C GLY A 7 10.19 -0.70 10.58
N ALA A 8 9.30 0.29 10.50
CA ALA A 8 9.50 1.45 9.63
C ALA A 8 10.77 2.21 10.04
N GLY A 9 11.52 2.61 9.03
CA GLY A 9 12.76 3.37 9.16
C GLY A 9 12.95 4.32 7.99
N TYR A 10 14.04 5.07 8.04
CA TYR A 10 14.45 5.95 6.96
C TYR A 10 15.80 5.48 6.42
N ASP A 11 15.83 5.07 5.15
CA ASP A 11 16.99 4.40 4.53
C ASP A 11 17.87 5.33 3.68
N LEU A 12 17.54 6.62 3.62
CA LEU A 12 18.38 7.62 2.94
C LEU A 12 19.29 8.38 3.91
N PRO A 13 20.50 8.78 3.46
CA PRO A 13 21.50 9.41 4.32
C PRO A 13 21.08 10.78 4.88
N ALA A 14 20.16 11.49 4.21
CA ALA A 14 19.52 12.70 4.71
C ALA A 14 18.23 12.97 3.94
N VAL A 15 17.22 13.55 4.59
CA VAL A 15 16.06 14.13 3.92
C VAL A 15 16.49 15.45 3.30
N SER A 16 16.48 15.57 1.97
CA SER A 16 16.79 16.83 1.27
C SER A 16 15.55 17.45 0.64
N ASP A 17 14.58 16.63 0.21
CA ASP A 17 13.31 17.08 -0.33
C ASP A 17 12.14 16.10 -0.04
N SER A 18 10.95 16.42 -0.57
CA SER A 18 9.73 15.60 -0.42
C SER A 18 9.79 14.26 -1.16
N ASN A 19 10.57 14.15 -2.24
CA ASN A 19 10.76 12.89 -2.96
C ASN A 19 11.62 11.94 -2.14
N ASP A 20 12.59 12.45 -1.39
CA ASP A 20 13.38 11.62 -0.48
C ASP A 20 12.52 10.99 0.64
N VAL A 21 11.42 11.63 1.04
CA VAL A 21 10.47 11.03 1.99
C VAL A 21 9.62 9.95 1.30
N LEU A 22 9.27 10.15 0.03
CA LEU A 22 8.44 9.24 -0.75
C LEU A 22 9.09 7.86 -0.90
N ILE A 23 10.39 7.83 -1.21
CA ILE A 23 11.14 6.59 -1.44
C ILE A 23 11.97 6.17 -0.22
N GLY A 24 12.34 7.09 0.68
CA GLY A 24 13.26 6.79 1.77
C GLY A 24 12.61 6.17 3.00
N VAL A 25 11.28 6.20 3.13
CA VAL A 25 10.57 5.58 4.25
C VAL A 25 10.16 4.16 3.87
N VAL A 26 10.92 3.21 4.40
CA VAL A 26 10.73 1.77 4.14
C VAL A 26 10.30 1.02 5.39
N ALA A 27 9.53 -0.04 5.22
CA ALA A 27 9.08 -0.89 6.31
C ALA A 27 8.82 -2.32 5.83
N THR A 28 8.64 -3.26 6.77
CA THR A 28 8.01 -4.54 6.42
C THR A 28 6.52 -4.29 6.23
N PHE A 29 6.06 -4.31 4.97
CA PHE A 29 4.66 -4.19 4.58
C PHE A 29 3.95 -5.54 4.62
N ARG A 30 2.69 -5.57 5.06
CA ARG A 30 1.86 -6.76 4.99
C ARG A 30 0.46 -6.47 4.48
N LEU A 31 -0.05 -7.37 3.65
CA LEU A 31 -1.43 -7.36 3.16
C LEU A 31 -2.14 -8.63 3.62
N TYR A 32 -3.30 -8.43 4.24
CA TYR A 32 -4.19 -9.49 4.66
C TYR A 32 -5.56 -9.40 3.98
N VAL A 33 -6.07 -10.53 3.51
CA VAL A 33 -7.43 -10.68 2.96
C VAL A 33 -8.14 -11.81 3.70
N ALA A 34 -9.31 -11.52 4.27
CA ALA A 34 -10.06 -12.44 5.13
C ALA A 34 -9.20 -13.13 6.22
N GLY A 35 -8.27 -12.38 6.82
CA GLY A 35 -7.36 -12.88 7.86
C GLY A 35 -6.19 -13.73 7.34
N ARG A 36 -6.10 -13.99 6.03
CA ARG A 36 -4.97 -14.68 5.40
C ARG A 36 -3.92 -13.66 4.98
N LEU A 37 -2.65 -13.91 5.32
CA LEU A 37 -1.52 -13.12 4.82
C LEU A 37 -1.33 -13.43 3.33
N ILE A 38 -1.41 -12.39 2.50
CA ILE A 38 -1.26 -12.50 1.04
C ILE A 38 0.16 -12.18 0.60
N VAL A 39 0.74 -11.10 1.14
CA VAL A 39 2.13 -10.73 0.91
C VAL A 39 2.70 -10.09 2.18
N SER A 40 4.00 -10.35 2.41
CA SER A 40 4.81 -9.71 3.43
C SER A 40 6.15 -9.35 2.80
N GLU A 41 6.39 -8.08 2.56
CA GLU A 41 7.57 -7.61 1.86
C GLU A 41 8.43 -6.70 2.76
N PRO A 42 9.71 -7.04 3.01
CA PRO A 42 10.64 -6.15 3.70
C PRO A 42 11.01 -4.94 2.83
N GLU A 43 11.59 -3.91 3.44
CA GLU A 43 12.14 -2.74 2.73
C GLU A 43 11.15 -2.05 1.76
N PHE A 44 9.85 -2.12 2.06
CA PHE A 44 8.79 -1.65 1.17
C PHE A 44 8.51 -0.14 1.35
N THR A 45 8.39 0.61 0.25
CA THR A 45 8.14 2.06 0.21
C THR A 45 6.70 2.43 0.63
N ILE A 46 6.45 2.47 1.95
CA ILE A 46 5.09 2.67 2.49
C ILE A 46 4.50 4.06 2.20
N VAL A 47 5.33 5.08 2.01
CA VAL A 47 4.88 6.44 1.66
C VAL A 47 4.50 6.55 0.18
N GLU A 48 5.24 5.87 -0.70
CA GLU A 48 4.90 5.72 -2.12
C GLU A 48 3.54 5.00 -2.26
N LEU A 49 3.38 3.85 -1.59
CA LEU A 49 2.12 3.11 -1.60
C LEU A 49 0.95 3.94 -1.07
N ARG A 50 1.12 4.67 0.05
CA ARG A 50 0.10 5.61 0.55
C ARG A 50 -0.34 6.56 -0.55
N THR A 51 0.62 7.18 -1.23
CA THR A 51 0.37 8.24 -2.22
C THR A 51 -0.40 7.71 -3.41
N GLU A 52 0.01 6.56 -3.96
CA GLU A 52 -0.68 5.92 -5.08
C GLU A 52 -2.09 5.43 -4.68
N LEU A 53 -2.26 4.87 -3.48
CA LEU A 53 -3.58 4.47 -2.97
C LEU A 53 -4.53 5.66 -2.82
N LEU A 54 -4.07 6.77 -2.25
CA LEU A 54 -4.90 7.98 -2.10
C LEU A 54 -5.26 8.58 -3.46
N ARG A 55 -4.33 8.57 -4.42
CA ARG A 55 -4.60 9.00 -5.80
C ARG A 55 -5.68 8.13 -6.44
N TRP A 56 -5.57 6.81 -6.30
CA TRP A 56 -6.56 5.89 -6.84
C TRP A 56 -7.93 6.02 -6.15
N LEU A 57 -7.98 6.23 -4.83
CA LEU A 57 -9.23 6.45 -4.10
C LEU A 57 -9.97 7.72 -4.54
N ALA A 58 -9.25 8.74 -5.03
CA ALA A 58 -9.87 9.96 -5.54
C ALA A 58 -10.62 9.75 -6.87
N ASP A 59 -10.23 8.74 -7.66
CA ASP A 59 -10.88 8.34 -8.91
C ASP A 59 -10.79 6.82 -9.12
N PRO A 60 -11.65 6.02 -8.46
CA PRO A 60 -11.61 4.55 -8.51
C PRO A 60 -12.29 4.00 -9.78
N SER A 61 -12.10 4.66 -10.93
CA SER A 61 -12.70 4.27 -12.21
C SER A 61 -12.06 3.03 -12.85
N GLY A 62 -10.87 2.63 -12.39
CA GLY A 62 -10.12 1.48 -12.90
C GLY A 62 -9.45 0.64 -11.80
N ASP A 63 -8.72 -0.37 -12.26
CA ASP A 63 -7.89 -1.21 -11.40
C ASP A 63 -6.71 -0.42 -10.82
N PHE A 64 -6.30 -0.78 -9.61
CA PHE A 64 -5.07 -0.32 -8.99
C PHE A 64 -3.99 -1.38 -9.17
N GLU A 65 -2.81 -0.97 -9.62
CA GLU A 65 -1.60 -1.78 -9.59
C GLU A 65 -0.46 -0.92 -9.06
N PHE A 66 0.13 -1.33 -7.95
CA PHE A 66 1.25 -0.62 -7.38
C PHE A 66 2.48 -0.81 -8.28
N LEU A 67 2.98 0.32 -8.76
CA LEU A 67 4.18 0.47 -9.55
C LEU A 67 5.19 1.21 -8.67
N THR A 68 6.26 0.55 -8.29
CA THR A 68 7.39 1.19 -7.62
C THR A 68 8.60 1.15 -8.52
N VAL A 69 9.45 2.17 -8.42
CA VAL A 69 10.71 2.23 -9.17
C VAL A 69 11.67 1.12 -8.74
N GLU A 70 11.49 0.57 -7.53
CA GLU A 70 12.36 -0.47 -6.98
C GLU A 70 12.08 -1.87 -7.53
N HIS A 71 10.94 -2.08 -8.19
CA HIS A 71 10.53 -3.38 -8.71
C HIS A 71 10.16 -3.30 -10.19
N ASP A 72 10.81 -4.15 -10.98
CA ASP A 72 10.58 -4.23 -12.43
C ASP A 72 9.19 -4.78 -12.79
N GLU A 73 8.50 -5.47 -11.86
CA GLU A 73 7.18 -6.05 -12.09
C GLU A 73 6.06 -5.33 -11.30
N PRO A 74 5.05 -4.74 -11.96
CA PRO A 74 3.90 -4.15 -11.29
C PRO A 74 3.06 -5.17 -10.52
N GLY A 75 2.40 -4.69 -9.47
CA GLY A 75 1.34 -5.45 -8.80
C GLY A 75 1.80 -6.18 -7.54
N LEU A 76 2.87 -5.73 -6.89
CA LEU A 76 3.18 -6.12 -5.50
C LEU A 76 1.95 -5.96 -4.60
N VAL A 77 1.17 -4.92 -4.86
CA VAL A 77 -0.21 -4.74 -4.40
C VAL A 77 -1.07 -4.44 -5.62
N TRP A 78 -2.17 -5.14 -5.81
CA TRP A 78 -3.18 -4.83 -6.83
C TRP A 78 -4.58 -4.85 -6.22
N ILE A 79 -5.47 -4.00 -6.75
CA ILE A 79 -6.90 -3.99 -6.43
C ILE A 79 -7.65 -3.99 -7.76
N ARG A 80 -8.37 -5.08 -8.07
CA ARG A 80 -8.97 -5.28 -9.39
C ARG A 80 -10.46 -5.48 -9.31
N ARG A 81 -11.20 -4.79 -10.17
CA ARG A 81 -12.66 -4.87 -10.22
C ARG A 81 -13.09 -6.18 -10.88
N GLN A 82 -14.07 -6.85 -10.28
CA GLN A 82 -14.63 -8.10 -10.76
C GLN A 82 -15.91 -7.86 -11.56
N PRO A 83 -16.34 -8.82 -12.42
CA PRO A 83 -17.61 -8.72 -13.14
C PRO A 83 -18.84 -8.54 -12.25
N SER A 84 -18.77 -8.97 -10.98
CA SER A 84 -19.81 -8.74 -9.96
C SER A 84 -19.94 -7.28 -9.53
N GLY A 85 -18.98 -6.42 -9.90
CA GLY A 85 -18.84 -5.05 -9.43
C GLY A 85 -18.09 -4.92 -8.11
N GLN A 86 -17.74 -6.04 -7.46
CA GLN A 86 -16.90 -6.08 -6.26
C GLN A 86 -15.41 -6.06 -6.62
N TRP A 87 -14.55 -5.99 -5.61
CA TRP A 87 -13.10 -5.85 -5.77
C TRP A 87 -12.38 -7.07 -5.22
N ARG A 88 -11.31 -7.49 -5.90
CA ARG A 88 -10.32 -8.41 -5.32
C ARG A 88 -9.03 -7.67 -5.09
N VAL A 89 -8.27 -8.15 -4.11
CA VAL A 89 -7.02 -7.55 -3.70
C VAL A 89 -5.98 -8.65 -3.59
N GLY A 90 -4.76 -8.37 -4.03
CA GLY A 90 -3.70 -9.36 -3.96
C GLY A 90 -2.31 -8.81 -4.28
N SER A 91 -1.41 -9.75 -4.52
CA SER A 91 -0.02 -9.50 -4.93
C SER A 91 0.33 -10.37 -6.14
N ILE A 92 1.32 -9.97 -6.94
CA ILE A 92 1.92 -10.82 -7.97
C ILE A 92 2.65 -12.04 -7.39
N TRP A 93 3.10 -11.97 -6.13
CA TRP A 93 3.85 -13.05 -5.48
C TRP A 93 2.99 -14.03 -4.68
N GLN A 94 1.66 -13.86 -4.71
CA GLN A 94 0.78 -14.78 -4.03
C GLN A 94 0.75 -16.14 -4.75
N SER A 95 0.87 -17.22 -3.98
CA SER A 95 0.80 -18.58 -4.51
C SER A 95 -0.63 -19.03 -4.84
N GLU A 96 -1.62 -18.47 -4.13
CA GLU A 96 -3.04 -18.71 -4.36
C GLU A 96 -3.76 -17.36 -4.56
N ILE A 97 -4.52 -17.25 -5.65
CA ILE A 97 -5.39 -16.10 -5.85
C ILE A 97 -6.60 -16.24 -4.93
N GLY A 98 -6.68 -15.37 -3.93
CA GLY A 98 -7.86 -15.27 -3.05
C GLY A 98 -9.13 -15.08 -3.88
N SER A 99 -10.19 -15.80 -3.51
CA SER A 99 -11.51 -15.72 -4.16
C SER A 99 -12.39 -14.63 -3.55
N GLU A 100 -11.95 -14.05 -2.44
CA GLU A 100 -12.70 -13.11 -1.63
C GLU A 100 -12.93 -11.80 -2.38
N GLU A 101 -14.21 -11.52 -2.62
CA GLU A 101 -14.68 -10.28 -3.22
C GLU A 101 -15.12 -9.31 -2.12
N LEU A 102 -14.64 -8.07 -2.23
CA LEU A 102 -14.83 -7.00 -1.25
C LEU A 102 -15.70 -5.90 -1.84
N GLY A 103 -16.58 -5.33 -1.00
CA GLY A 103 -17.25 -4.08 -1.34
C GLY A 103 -16.24 -2.93 -1.40
N PHE A 104 -16.52 -1.92 -2.23
CA PHE A 104 -15.66 -0.73 -2.33
C PHE A 104 -15.47 -0.04 -0.98
N GLU A 105 -16.51 0.00 -0.14
CA GLU A 105 -16.44 0.54 1.23
C GLU A 105 -15.31 -0.12 2.03
N ALA A 106 -15.29 -1.46 2.11
CA ALA A 106 -14.25 -2.20 2.83
C ALA A 106 -12.85 -2.04 2.25
N VAL A 107 -12.73 -1.77 0.94
CA VAL A 107 -11.44 -1.44 0.30
C VAL A 107 -11.02 -0.02 0.68
N SER A 108 -11.92 0.95 0.50
CA SER A 108 -11.66 2.36 0.79
C SER A 108 -11.27 2.59 2.25
N GLU A 109 -12.01 1.99 3.19
CA GLU A 109 -11.71 2.08 4.63
C GLU A 109 -10.32 1.54 4.96
N ALA A 110 -9.94 0.39 4.40
CA ALA A 110 -8.64 -0.21 4.68
C ALA A 110 -7.48 0.60 4.06
N CYS A 111 -7.65 1.12 2.84
CA CYS A 111 -6.67 2.00 2.21
C CYS A 111 -6.52 3.33 2.97
N SER A 112 -7.63 3.94 3.41
CA SER A 112 -7.60 5.18 4.20
C SER A 112 -6.99 4.95 5.59
N ALA A 113 -7.27 3.84 6.25
CA ALA A 113 -6.68 3.49 7.53
C ALA A 113 -5.16 3.31 7.42
N PHE A 114 -4.70 2.62 6.38
CA PHE A 114 -3.27 2.49 6.08
C PHE A 114 -2.62 3.86 5.82
N ALA A 115 -3.22 4.69 4.97
CA ALA A 115 -2.72 6.02 4.66
C ALA A 115 -2.57 6.90 5.90
N ALA A 116 -3.55 6.86 6.81
CA ALA A 116 -3.52 7.58 8.07
C ALA A 116 -2.43 7.05 9.03
N ALA A 117 -2.21 5.73 9.07
CA ALA A 117 -1.15 5.13 9.87
C ALA A 117 0.26 5.54 9.38
N VAL A 118 0.47 5.57 8.06
CA VAL A 118 1.72 6.05 7.45
C VAL A 118 1.95 7.53 7.78
N GLU A 119 0.93 8.37 7.62
CA GLU A 119 1.01 9.79 7.92
C GLU A 119 1.32 10.06 9.41
N SER A 120 0.64 9.35 10.32
CA SER A 120 0.92 9.44 11.75
C SER A 120 2.35 9.02 12.08
N TRP A 121 2.89 8.00 11.40
CA TRP A 121 4.25 7.55 11.63
C TRP A 121 5.27 8.58 11.13
N VAL A 122 5.10 9.08 9.89
CA VAL A 122 6.01 10.06 9.29
C VAL A 122 6.02 11.36 10.10
N PHE A 123 4.86 11.85 10.51
CA PHE A 123 4.80 13.04 11.36
C PHE A 123 5.46 12.78 12.73
N GLY A 124 5.17 11.63 13.35
CA GLY A 124 5.70 11.30 14.67
C GLY A 124 7.22 11.07 14.72
N HIS A 125 7.83 10.57 13.64
CA HIS A 125 9.24 10.19 13.61
C HIS A 125 10.12 11.17 12.85
N LEU A 126 9.60 11.79 11.79
CA LEU A 126 10.36 12.71 10.93
C LEU A 126 9.93 14.17 11.11
N GLY A 127 8.78 14.44 11.73
CA GLY A 127 8.25 15.81 11.87
C GLY A 127 7.71 16.39 10.56
N ILE A 128 7.44 15.54 9.57
CA ILE A 128 7.03 15.95 8.22
C ILE A 128 5.52 15.71 8.04
N GLN A 129 4.83 16.65 7.40
CA GLN A 129 3.46 16.46 6.94
C GLN A 129 3.45 16.02 5.48
N LEU A 130 2.69 14.96 5.17
CA LEU A 130 2.56 14.35 3.84
C LEU A 130 1.36 14.87 3.05
#